data_AF-A0A7C4C2I8-F1
#
_entry.id   AF-A0A7C4C2I8-F1
#
_cell.length_a   1.000
_cell.length_b   1.000
_cell.length_c   1.000
_cell.angle_alpha   90.00
_cell.angle_beta   90.00
_cell.angle_gamma   90.00
#
_symmetry.space_group_name_H-M   'P 1'
#
loop_
_entity.id
_entity.type
_entity.pdbx_description
1 polymer ?
#
loop_
_entity_poly.entity_id
_entity_poly.type
_entity_poly.pdbx_seq_one_letter_code
_entity_poly.pdbx_strand_id
1 'polypeptide(L)'
;EFLLEKGVRLDGVTGVRYMYHDPCHTPMKQQDPLATVNALIATGDGTRIEKSDRCCGESGSLAIARPDISTQVRFRKEEEIRKLAGKLRADGFTGEVKVLTSCPSCLQGLARYNEDADTEADYIVVEMARRLLGENWMAEYVAKANAGGIERVLV
;
A
#
# COMPACT_ATOMS: atom_id res chain seq x y z
N GLU A 1 -7.75 -0.12 -10.96
CA GLU A 1 -8.62 0.15 -12.13
C GLU A 1 -9.46 -1.07 -12.49
N PHE A 2 -8.86 -2.21 -12.87
CA PHE A 2 -9.62 -3.45 -13.15
C PHE A 2 -10.59 -3.86 -12.03
N LEU A 3 -10.15 -3.82 -10.76
CA LEU A 3 -11.02 -4.13 -9.61
C LEU A 3 -12.24 -3.20 -9.53
N LEU A 4 -12.08 -1.90 -9.82
CA LEU A 4 -13.21 -0.97 -9.84
C LEU A 4 -14.18 -1.28 -10.98
N GLU A 5 -13.67 -1.61 -12.16
CA GLU A 5 -14.50 -2.01 -13.31
C GLU A 5 -15.33 -3.25 -12.99
N LYS A 6 -14.79 -4.19 -12.21
CA LYS A 6 -15.51 -5.39 -11.75
C LYS A 6 -16.37 -5.16 -10.50
N GLY A 7 -16.47 -3.92 -10.01
CA GLY A 7 -17.25 -3.60 -8.81
C GLY A 7 -16.67 -4.14 -7.51
N VAL A 8 -15.40 -4.55 -7.51
CA VAL A 8 -14.70 -5.05 -6.30
C VAL A 8 -14.22 -3.85 -5.48
N ARG A 9 -14.74 -3.72 -4.26
CA ARG A 9 -14.46 -2.63 -3.32
C ARG A 9 -14.42 -3.16 -1.89
N LEU A 10 -13.75 -2.40 -1.02
CA LEU A 10 -13.78 -2.55 0.42
C LEU A 10 -14.60 -1.43 1.03
N ASP A 11 -15.75 -1.79 1.60
CA ASP A 11 -16.63 -0.85 2.28
C ASP A 11 -16.54 -1.02 3.80
N GLY A 12 -16.43 0.10 4.51
CA GLY A 12 -16.55 0.12 5.97
C GLY A 12 -15.39 -0.52 6.73
N VAL A 13 -14.15 -0.43 6.22
CA VAL A 13 -13.00 -1.02 6.90
C VAL A 13 -12.74 -0.35 8.26
N THR A 14 -12.67 -1.14 9.33
CA THR A 14 -12.47 -0.65 10.71
C THR A 14 -11.11 -1.03 11.27
N GLY A 15 -10.63 -0.29 12.27
CA GLY A 15 -9.39 -0.59 13.00
C GLY A 15 -8.10 -0.23 12.26
N VAL A 16 -8.21 0.32 11.05
CA VAL A 16 -7.09 0.77 10.24
C VAL A 16 -7.44 2.04 9.47
N ARG A 17 -6.46 2.93 9.32
CA ARG A 17 -6.50 4.09 8.43
C ARG A 17 -5.37 4.00 7.42
N TYR A 18 -5.57 4.61 6.26
CA TYR A 18 -4.65 4.47 5.14
C TYR A 18 -4.15 5.82 4.65
N MET A 19 -2.90 5.82 4.24
CA MET A 19 -2.37 6.77 3.27
C MET A 19 -1.91 6.01 2.02
N TYR A 20 -1.78 6.69 0.89
CA TYR A 20 -1.40 6.06 -0.37
C TYR A 20 -0.14 6.69 -0.96
N HIS A 21 0.90 5.86 -1.15
CA HIS A 21 2.08 6.21 -1.92
C HIS A 21 1.88 5.82 -3.38
N ASP A 22 1.59 6.82 -4.20
CA ASP A 22 1.58 6.68 -5.66
C ASP A 22 3.02 6.52 -6.18
N PRO A 23 3.35 5.37 -6.82
CA PRO A 23 4.71 5.13 -7.30
C PRO A 23 5.14 6.15 -8.35
N CYS A 24 6.45 6.44 -8.42
CA CYS A 24 7.03 7.27 -9.49
C CYS A 24 6.67 6.76 -10.90
N HIS A 25 6.51 5.43 -11.04
CA HIS A 25 6.01 4.78 -12.25
C HIS A 25 4.59 4.25 -12.02
N THR A 26 3.63 5.18 -11.88
CA THR A 26 2.24 4.81 -11.56
C THR A 26 1.64 3.87 -12.62
N PRO A 27 1.06 2.72 -12.21
CA PRO A 27 0.47 1.77 -13.15
C PRO A 27 -0.97 2.18 -13.55
N MET A 28 -1.58 3.13 -12.85
CA MET A 28 -2.95 3.58 -13.12
C MET A 28 -2.95 4.63 -14.25
N LYS A 29 -3.81 4.44 -15.25
CA LYS A 29 -3.80 5.25 -16.50
C LYS A 29 -5.13 5.86 -16.89
N GLN A 30 -6.24 5.29 -16.43
CA GLN A 30 -7.59 5.73 -16.77
C GLN A 30 -8.03 6.93 -15.93
N GLN A 31 -7.58 7.02 -14.69
CA GLN A 31 -7.93 8.12 -13.79
C GLN A 31 -6.83 8.39 -12.76
N ASP A 32 -7.02 9.45 -11.95
CA ASP A 32 -6.09 9.80 -10.87
C ASP A 32 -5.89 8.60 -9.89
N PRO A 33 -4.63 8.29 -9.52
CA PRO A 33 -4.36 7.16 -8.64
C PRO A 33 -5.01 7.28 -7.26
N LEU A 34 -4.99 8.47 -6.65
CA LEU A 34 -5.59 8.66 -5.32
C LEU A 34 -7.12 8.56 -5.39
N ALA A 35 -7.74 9.05 -6.47
CA ALA A 35 -9.16 8.85 -6.73
C ALA A 35 -9.51 7.37 -6.89
N THR A 36 -8.67 6.59 -7.59
CA THR A 36 -8.83 5.13 -7.72
C THR A 36 -8.79 4.44 -6.36
N VAL A 37 -7.82 4.77 -5.52
CA VAL A 37 -7.68 4.16 -4.20
C VAL A 37 -8.86 4.49 -3.28
N ASN A 38 -9.30 5.75 -3.25
CA ASN A 38 -10.47 6.16 -2.48
C ASN A 38 -11.80 5.56 -3.01
N ALA A 39 -11.86 5.20 -4.30
CA ALA A 39 -13.01 4.48 -4.84
C ALA A 39 -12.96 2.97 -4.54
N LEU A 40 -11.77 2.42 -4.25
CA LEU A 40 -11.57 1.01 -3.93
C LEU A 40 -11.76 0.73 -2.44
N ILE A 41 -11.39 1.67 -1.57
CA ILE A 41 -11.33 1.47 -0.13
C ILE A 41 -12.00 2.65 0.58
N ALA A 42 -13.04 2.34 1.36
CA ALA A 42 -13.69 3.25 2.28
C ALA A 42 -13.50 2.75 3.72
N THR A 43 -13.01 3.61 4.61
CA THR A 43 -12.93 3.30 6.04
C THR A 43 -14.30 3.50 6.71
N GLY A 44 -14.59 2.72 7.76
CA GLY A 44 -15.86 2.77 8.49
C GLY A 44 -16.07 4.09 9.25
N ASP A 45 -14.99 4.81 9.55
CA ASP A 45 -15.03 6.14 10.17
C ASP A 45 -15.09 7.29 9.15
N GLY A 46 -15.13 6.98 7.85
CA GLY A 46 -15.19 7.98 6.77
C GLY A 46 -13.87 8.73 6.52
N THR A 47 -12.77 8.35 7.17
CA THR A 47 -11.44 8.91 6.91
C THR A 47 -11.02 8.67 5.47
N ARG A 48 -10.82 9.77 4.73
CA ARG A 48 -10.36 9.72 3.34
C ARG A 48 -8.87 9.36 3.29
N ILE A 49 -8.50 8.55 2.30
CA ILE A 49 -7.10 8.18 2.06
C ILE A 49 -6.38 9.38 1.44
N GLU A 50 -5.31 9.82 2.09
CA GLU A 50 -4.48 10.93 1.65
C GLU A 50 -3.22 10.45 0.92
N LYS A 51 -2.72 11.28 -0.01
CA LYS A 51 -1.52 10.96 -0.78
C LYS A 51 -0.28 11.19 0.07
N SER A 52 0.55 10.16 0.15
CA SER A 52 1.88 10.22 0.71
C SER A 52 2.90 10.59 -0.37
N ASP A 53 3.18 11.88 -0.48
CA ASP A 53 3.94 12.48 -1.58
C ASP A 53 5.44 12.11 -1.57
N ARG A 54 6.12 12.46 -2.67
CA ARG A 54 7.56 12.24 -2.93
C ARG A 54 7.96 10.78 -3.09
N CYS A 55 9.09 10.59 -3.78
CA CYS A 55 9.76 9.30 -3.94
C CYS A 55 10.09 8.67 -2.58
N CYS A 56 9.95 7.35 -2.48
CA CYS A 56 10.31 6.60 -1.27
C CYS A 56 11.82 6.48 -1.02
N GLY A 57 12.70 6.93 -1.93
CA GLY A 57 14.16 6.94 -1.73
C GLY A 57 14.88 5.58 -1.70
N GLU A 58 14.18 4.52 -1.34
CA GLU A 58 14.75 3.19 -1.06
C GLU A 58 14.54 2.17 -2.20
N SER A 59 13.69 2.49 -3.17
CA SER A 59 13.31 1.56 -4.25
C SER A 59 14.31 1.51 -5.40
N GLY A 60 14.35 0.36 -6.07
CA GLY A 60 15.17 0.12 -7.26
C GLY A 60 16.66 0.01 -6.91
N SER A 61 17.54 0.52 -7.78
CA SER A 61 18.99 0.53 -7.55
C SER A 61 19.50 1.82 -6.93
N LEU A 62 18.65 2.85 -6.73
CA LEU A 62 19.08 4.18 -6.28
C LEU A 62 19.80 4.12 -4.93
N ALA A 63 19.24 3.42 -3.95
CA ALA A 63 19.81 3.34 -2.60
C ALA A 63 21.18 2.65 -2.57
N ILE A 64 21.43 1.76 -3.52
CA ILE A 64 22.71 1.05 -3.66
C ILE A 64 23.71 1.90 -4.46
N ALA A 65 23.26 2.49 -5.56
CA ALA A 65 24.13 3.21 -6.48
C ALA A 65 24.55 4.60 -5.95
N ARG A 66 23.65 5.28 -5.22
CA ARG A 66 23.84 6.64 -4.70
C ARG A 66 23.30 6.79 -3.27
N PRO A 67 23.89 6.10 -2.28
CA PRO A 67 23.46 6.17 -0.89
C PRO A 67 23.52 7.59 -0.31
N ASP A 68 24.42 8.42 -0.82
CA ASP A 68 24.58 9.84 -0.46
C ASP A 68 23.35 10.69 -0.83
N ILE A 69 22.68 10.34 -1.92
CA ILE A 69 21.44 11.00 -2.38
C ILE A 69 20.22 10.32 -1.74
N SER A 70 20.16 8.98 -1.77
CA SER A 70 18.99 8.25 -1.30
C SER A 70 18.67 8.54 0.17
N THR A 71 19.71 8.69 1.00
CA THR A 71 19.56 9.03 2.42
C THR A 71 18.81 10.35 2.62
N GLN A 72 19.10 11.38 1.82
CA GLN A 72 18.40 12.67 1.91
C GLN A 72 16.95 12.57 1.44
N VAL A 73 16.71 11.79 0.38
CA VAL A 73 15.33 11.50 -0.09
C VAL A 73 14.57 10.75 1.00
N ARG A 74 15.23 9.78 1.65
CA ARG A 74 14.68 8.98 2.74
C ARG A 74 14.22 9.85 3.90
N PHE A 75 15.06 10.77 4.38
CA PHE A 75 14.69 11.67 5.49
C PHE A 75 13.45 12.50 5.18
N ARG A 76 13.37 13.10 3.97
CA ARG A 76 12.19 13.86 3.56
C ARG A 76 10.93 13.01 3.46
N LYS A 77 11.07 11.75 3.05
CA LYS A 77 9.95 10.81 2.98
C LYS A 77 9.46 10.43 4.38
N GLU A 78 10.39 10.14 5.29
CA GLU A 78 10.09 9.80 6.68
C GLU A 78 9.33 10.93 7.39
N GLU A 79 9.78 12.18 7.24
CA GLU A 79 9.07 13.37 7.77
C GLU A 79 7.64 13.48 7.24
N GLU A 80 7.45 13.21 5.95
CA GLU A 80 6.15 13.26 5.30
C GLU A 80 5.23 12.16 5.81
N ILE A 81 5.70 10.91 5.87
CA ILE A 81 4.91 9.78 6.41
C ILE A 81 4.54 10.06 7.87
N ARG A 82 5.48 10.51 8.71
CA ARG A 82 5.22 10.85 10.12
C ARG A 82 4.17 11.94 10.25
N LYS A 83 4.23 12.98 9.41
CA LYS A 83 3.25 14.06 9.40
C LYS A 83 1.86 13.53 9.06
N LEU A 84 1.73 12.70 8.03
CA LEU A 84 0.45 12.12 7.65
C LEU A 84 -0.07 11.14 8.70
N ALA A 85 0.81 10.30 9.26
CA ALA A 85 0.46 9.37 10.32
C ALA A 85 -0.03 10.10 11.57
N GLY A 86 0.64 11.20 11.95
CA GLY A 86 0.19 12.08 13.03
C GLY A 86 -1.18 12.70 12.75
N LYS A 87 -1.43 13.14 11.51
CA LYS A 87 -2.75 13.65 11.09
C LYS A 87 -3.83 12.57 11.19
N LEU A 88 -3.54 11.37 10.72
CA LEU A 88 -4.45 10.21 10.80
C LEU A 88 -4.70 9.74 12.23
N ARG A 89 -3.95 10.21 13.22
CA ARG A 89 -4.14 9.90 14.64
C ARG A 89 -4.57 11.10 15.49
N ALA A 90 -4.77 12.27 14.87
CA ALA A 90 -4.99 13.54 15.58
C ALA A 90 -6.30 13.60 16.39
N ASP A 91 -7.28 12.76 16.03
CA ASP A 91 -8.58 12.63 16.70
C ASP A 91 -8.60 11.53 17.78
N GLY A 92 -7.45 10.98 18.14
CA GLY A 92 -7.34 9.92 19.15
C GLY A 92 -7.49 8.50 18.59
N PHE A 93 -7.46 8.33 17.26
CA PHE A 93 -7.44 7.00 16.64
C PHE A 93 -6.22 6.19 17.07
N THR A 94 -6.46 4.99 17.62
CA THR A 94 -5.44 4.07 18.15
C THR A 94 -5.21 2.83 17.29
N GLY A 95 -5.89 2.73 16.14
CA GLY A 95 -5.73 1.61 15.22
C GLY A 95 -4.47 1.71 14.36
N GLU A 96 -4.34 0.75 13.44
CA GLU A 96 -3.22 0.67 12.51
C GLU A 96 -3.24 1.84 11.50
N VAL A 97 -2.06 2.35 11.15
CA VAL A 97 -1.91 3.27 10.03
C VAL A 97 -1.06 2.60 8.96
N LYS A 98 -1.63 2.38 7.78
CA LYS A 98 -0.95 1.70 6.68
C LYS A 98 -0.60 2.64 5.54
N VAL A 99 0.57 2.41 4.95
CA VAL A 99 1.02 3.06 3.71
C VAL A 99 0.79 2.10 2.55
N LEU A 100 -0.28 2.33 1.80
CA LEU A 100 -0.61 1.51 0.64
C LEU A 100 0.20 1.93 -0.58
N THR A 101 0.61 0.96 -1.40
CA THR A 101 1.20 1.23 -2.71
C THR A 101 0.82 0.16 -3.73
N SER A 102 0.99 0.46 -5.01
CA SER A 102 0.79 -0.48 -6.13
C SER A 102 2.11 -0.92 -6.79
N CYS A 103 3.26 -0.64 -6.18
CA CYS A 103 4.58 -1.00 -6.70
C CYS A 103 5.34 -1.91 -5.71
N PRO A 104 5.76 -3.14 -6.09
CA PRO A 104 6.49 -4.03 -5.20
C PRO A 104 7.83 -3.47 -4.72
N SER A 105 8.55 -2.73 -5.58
CA SER A 105 9.79 -2.07 -5.17
C SER A 105 9.52 -0.99 -4.13
N CYS A 106 8.47 -0.18 -4.34
CA CYS A 106 8.04 0.82 -3.36
C CYS A 106 7.62 0.16 -2.05
N LEU A 107 6.92 -0.97 -2.09
CA LEU A 107 6.56 -1.70 -0.87
C LEU A 107 7.80 -2.08 -0.05
N GLN A 108 8.81 -2.67 -0.70
CA GLN A 108 10.06 -3.04 -0.02
C GLN A 108 10.76 -1.81 0.57
N GLY A 109 10.80 -0.70 -0.17
CA GLY A 109 11.39 0.55 0.31
C GLY A 109 10.60 1.19 1.45
N LEU A 110 9.26 1.21 1.33
CA LEU A 110 8.36 1.79 2.32
C LEU A 110 8.37 1.02 3.64
N ALA A 111 8.55 -0.30 3.58
CA ALA A 111 8.67 -1.14 4.78
C ALA A 111 9.83 -0.72 5.70
N ARG A 112 10.85 -0.03 5.17
CA ARG A 112 11.96 0.52 5.96
C ARG A 112 11.57 1.71 6.84
N TYR A 113 10.39 2.31 6.64
CA TYR A 113 9.87 3.39 7.49
C TYR A 113 8.92 2.88 8.58
N ASN A 114 8.57 1.60 8.58
CA ASN A 114 7.53 1.08 9.46
C ASN A 114 7.79 1.42 10.94
N GLU A 115 9.00 1.10 11.43
CA GLU A 115 9.42 1.38 12.80
C GLU A 115 9.58 2.89 13.05
N ASP A 116 10.20 3.60 12.10
CA ASP A 116 10.50 5.03 12.24
C ASP A 116 9.23 5.90 12.30
N ALA A 117 8.16 5.49 11.63
CA ALA A 117 6.93 6.26 11.50
C ALA A 117 5.72 5.65 12.22
N ASP A 118 5.89 4.50 12.88
CA ASP A 118 4.80 3.71 13.47
C ASP A 118 3.68 3.47 12.44
N THR A 119 4.06 2.86 11.31
CA THR A 119 3.16 2.53 10.19
C THR A 119 3.46 1.15 9.64
N GLU A 120 2.59 0.62 8.79
CA GLU A 120 2.83 -0.62 8.05
C GLU A 120 2.65 -0.39 6.55
N ALA A 121 3.69 -0.64 5.75
CA ALA A 121 3.59 -0.65 4.30
C ALA A 121 2.89 -1.93 3.80
N ASP A 122 1.91 -1.79 2.90
CA ASP A 122 1.27 -2.93 2.25
C ASP A 122 0.95 -2.66 0.77
N TYR A 123 0.81 -3.73 0.01
CA TYR A 123 0.35 -3.67 -1.37
C TYR A 123 -1.17 -3.57 -1.40
N ILE A 124 -1.71 -2.57 -2.11
CA ILE A 124 -3.16 -2.29 -2.10
C ILE A 124 -4.02 -3.52 -2.44
N VAL A 125 -3.62 -4.33 -3.42
CA VAL A 125 -4.39 -5.53 -3.80
C VAL A 125 -4.28 -6.64 -2.76
N VAL A 126 -3.17 -6.72 -2.02
CA VAL A 126 -2.97 -7.72 -0.95
C VAL A 126 -3.82 -7.36 0.27
N GLU A 127 -3.81 -6.09 0.69
CA GLU A 127 -4.70 -5.60 1.75
C GLU A 127 -6.17 -5.86 1.37
N MET A 128 -6.56 -5.57 0.13
CA MET A 128 -7.90 -5.87 -0.37
C MET A 128 -8.23 -7.37 -0.33
N ALA A 129 -7.34 -8.23 -0.81
CA ALA A 129 -7.54 -9.67 -0.79
C ALA A 129 -7.70 -10.21 0.64
N ARG A 130 -6.84 -9.78 1.57
CA ARG A 130 -6.90 -10.16 2.98
C ARG A 130 -8.24 -9.79 3.62
N ARG A 131 -8.73 -8.58 3.34
CA ARG A 131 -10.00 -8.08 3.90
C ARG A 131 -11.23 -8.72 3.27
N LEU A 132 -11.20 -9.03 1.97
CA LEU A 132 -12.33 -9.64 1.25
C LEU A 132 -12.41 -11.16 1.42
N LEU A 133 -11.25 -11.83 1.44
CA LEU A 133 -11.14 -13.29 1.38
C LEU A 133 -10.68 -13.90 2.71
N GLY A 134 -10.33 -13.07 3.70
CA GLY A 134 -9.84 -13.49 5.02
C GLY A 134 -8.31 -13.66 5.08
N GLU A 135 -7.77 -13.79 6.29
CA GLU A 135 -6.32 -13.87 6.53
C GLU A 135 -5.63 -15.04 5.80
N ASN A 136 -6.35 -16.14 5.60
CA ASN A 136 -5.81 -17.36 4.99
C ASN A 136 -5.90 -17.37 3.45
N TRP A 137 -6.30 -16.26 2.82
CA TRP A 137 -6.60 -16.17 1.39
C TRP A 137 -5.46 -16.70 0.49
N MET A 138 -4.21 -16.43 0.85
CA MET A 138 -3.05 -16.79 0.04
C MET A 138 -2.81 -18.30 0.04
N ALA A 139 -2.89 -18.94 1.22
CA ALA A 139 -2.73 -20.38 1.34
C ALA A 139 -3.86 -21.12 0.61
N GLU A 140 -5.10 -20.65 0.74
CA GLU A 140 -6.24 -21.20 0.03
C GLU A 140 -6.13 -21.02 -1.48
N TYR A 141 -5.67 -19.86 -1.94
CA TYR A 141 -5.42 -19.59 -3.35
C TYR A 141 -4.37 -20.54 -3.92
N VAL A 142 -3.22 -20.69 -3.25
CA VAL A 142 -2.15 -21.60 -3.69
C VAL A 142 -2.63 -23.05 -3.71
N ALA A 143 -3.34 -23.50 -2.68
CA ALA A 143 -3.89 -24.87 -2.64
C ALA A 143 -4.85 -25.14 -3.81
N LYS A 144 -5.77 -24.21 -4.10
CA LYS A 144 -6.70 -24.30 -5.24
C LYS A 144 -5.99 -24.27 -6.59
N ALA A 145 -4.99 -23.40 -6.75
CA ALA A 145 -4.21 -23.30 -7.98
C ALA A 145 -3.39 -24.58 -8.24
N ASN A 146 -2.78 -25.15 -7.20
CA ASN A 146 -2.03 -26.41 -7.29
C ASN A 146 -2.95 -27.59 -7.64
N ALA A 147 -4.14 -27.66 -7.05
CA ALA A 147 -5.12 -28.72 -7.35
C ALA A 147 -5.69 -28.66 -8.78
N GLY A 148 -5.55 -27.53 -9.48
CA GLY A 148 -6.15 -27.24 -10.78
C GLY A 148 -5.20 -27.24 -11.99
N GLY A 149 -3.91 -27.54 -11.82
CA GLY A 149 -2.99 -27.75 -12.95
C GLY A 149 -1.84 -26.75 -13.10
N ILE A 150 -1.12 -26.45 -12.02
CA ILE A 150 0.20 -25.77 -12.11
C ILE A 150 1.26 -26.61 -12.86
N GLU A 151 0.95 -27.89 -13.14
CA GLU A 151 1.77 -28.81 -13.95
C GLU A 151 2.18 -28.27 -15.34
N ARG A 152 1.53 -27.21 -15.87
CA ARG A 152 1.75 -26.72 -17.25
C ARG A 152 2.61 -25.48 -17.40
N VAL A 153 3.05 -24.82 -16.31
CA VAL A 153 3.75 -23.52 -16.40
C VAL A 153 5.15 -23.53 -15.75
N LEU A 154 5.53 -24.60 -15.03
CA LEU A 154 6.83 -24.71 -14.37
C LEU A 154 7.73 -25.85 -14.91
N VAL A 155 7.52 -26.30 -16.15
CA VAL A 155 8.43 -27.24 -16.85
C VAL A 155 9.16 -26.52 -17.97
#